data_AF-A0A612B8M4-F1
#
_entry.id   AF-A0A612B8M4-F1
#
_cell.length_a   1.000
_cell.length_b   1.000
_cell.length_c   1.000
_cell.angle_alpha   90.00
_cell.angle_beta   90.00
_cell.angle_gamma   90.00
#
_symmetry.space_group_name_H-M   'P 1'
#
loop_
_entity.id
_entity.type
_entity.pdbx_description
1 polymer ?
#
loop_
_entity_poly.entity_id
_entity_poly.type
_entity_poly.pdbx_seq_one_letter_code
_entity_poly.pdbx_strand_id
1 'polypeptide(L)'
;IDELYKLMRPGEDRKMPSVEWNGTLTADEEKKLCCLNMGSYEPGTQFFKMGYRESNGEVIFEMVHPTLLYLLRGYTPSLTFTESNTELLTGVLNRDYDDYYNDKEEIDCILDRIYKSHNGTLFIGSGTISRNMLL
;
A
#
# COMPACT_ATOMS: atom_id res chain seq x y z
N ILE A 1 0.45 13.44 9.72
CA ILE A 1 -0.52 12.89 8.74
C ILE A 1 -0.28 13.52 7.38
N ASP A 2 -0.38 14.84 7.26
CA ASP A 2 -0.10 15.55 5.99
C ASP A 2 1.32 15.29 5.46
N GLU A 3 2.31 15.15 6.35
CA GLU A 3 3.71 14.84 5.95
C GLU A 3 3.87 13.48 5.28
N LEU A 4 3.10 12.46 5.66
CA LEU A 4 3.19 11.15 5.01
C LEU A 4 2.62 11.22 3.58
N TYR A 5 1.52 11.95 3.39
CA TYR A 5 0.96 12.19 2.06
C TYR A 5 1.92 13.00 1.18
N LYS A 6 2.51 14.09 1.71
CA LYS A 6 3.54 14.85 0.98
C LYS A 6 4.73 14.00 0.55
N LEU A 7 5.13 13.04 1.39
CA LEU A 7 6.24 12.15 1.08
C LEU A 7 5.85 11.06 0.06
N MET A 8 4.73 10.38 0.29
CA MET A 8 4.40 9.15 -0.42
C MET A 8 3.42 9.34 -1.58
N ARG A 9 2.54 10.34 -1.52
CA ARG A 9 1.53 10.65 -2.56
C ARG A 9 1.38 12.17 -2.74
N PRO A 10 2.44 12.88 -3.16
CA PRO A 10 2.49 14.35 -3.12
C PRO A 10 1.40 15.05 -3.95
N GLY A 11 0.87 14.40 -4.98
CA GLY A 11 -0.21 14.92 -5.83
C GLY A 11 -1.62 14.52 -5.40
N GLU A 12 -1.78 13.63 -4.40
CA GLU A 12 -3.09 13.14 -3.95
C GLU A 12 -3.66 14.05 -2.85
N ASP A 13 -4.85 14.61 -3.06
CA ASP A 13 -5.61 15.24 -1.97
C ASP A 13 -6.17 14.15 -1.06
N ARG A 14 -5.66 14.05 0.17
CA ARG A 14 -6.11 13.06 1.17
C ARG A 14 -7.60 13.12 1.52
N LYS A 15 -8.30 14.20 1.15
CA LYS A 15 -9.74 14.37 1.39
C LYS A 15 -10.60 14.01 0.18
N MET A 16 -10.00 13.65 -0.95
CA MET A 16 -10.76 13.19 -2.12
C MET A 16 -11.61 11.96 -1.77
N PRO A 17 -12.76 11.74 -2.42
CA PRO A 17 -13.50 10.50 -2.26
C PRO A 17 -12.70 9.32 -2.85
N SER A 18 -12.89 8.12 -2.31
CA SER A 18 -12.31 6.91 -2.91
C SER A 18 -12.98 6.58 -4.23
N VAL A 19 -12.24 5.91 -5.11
CA VAL A 19 -12.73 5.44 -6.41
C VAL A 19 -13.18 3.98 -6.30
N GLU A 20 -14.37 3.63 -6.78
CA GLU A 20 -14.89 2.27 -6.69
C GLU A 20 -14.05 1.30 -7.56
N TRP A 21 -13.80 0.11 -7.01
CA TRP A 21 -13.09 -0.96 -7.71
C TRP A 21 -13.84 -1.45 -8.94
N ASN A 22 -13.12 -1.66 -10.05
CA ASN A 22 -13.70 -2.06 -11.34
C ASN A 22 -13.43 -3.53 -11.74
N GLY A 23 -12.73 -4.33 -10.92
CA GLY A 23 -12.62 -5.78 -11.11
C GLY A 23 -11.74 -6.26 -12.27
N THR A 24 -10.65 -5.56 -12.60
CA THR A 24 -9.85 -5.86 -13.81
C THR A 24 -8.72 -6.90 -13.66
N LEU A 25 -8.56 -7.52 -12.49
CA LEU A 25 -7.43 -8.44 -12.23
C LEU A 25 -7.80 -9.91 -12.42
N THR A 26 -6.83 -10.68 -12.89
CA THR A 26 -6.85 -12.14 -12.90
C THR A 26 -6.41 -12.69 -11.54
N ALA A 27 -6.80 -13.93 -11.22
CA ALA A 27 -6.40 -14.57 -9.96
C ALA A 27 -4.87 -14.64 -9.75
N ASP A 28 -4.10 -14.75 -10.83
CA ASP A 28 -2.64 -14.75 -10.75
C ASP A 28 -2.10 -13.35 -10.39
N GLU A 29 -2.69 -12.28 -10.93
CA GLU A 29 -2.35 -10.91 -10.57
C GLU A 29 -2.73 -10.60 -9.11
N GLU A 30 -3.92 -11.03 -8.67
CA GLU A 30 -4.35 -10.88 -7.27
C GLU A 30 -3.34 -11.54 -6.31
N LYS A 31 -2.88 -12.75 -6.66
CA LYS A 31 -1.88 -13.48 -5.88
C LYS A 31 -0.53 -12.73 -5.80
N LYS A 32 -0.09 -12.11 -6.90
CA LYS A 32 1.14 -11.30 -6.91
C LYS A 32 1.04 -10.08 -5.99
N LEU A 33 -0.15 -9.52 -5.84
CA LEU A 33 -0.36 -8.36 -4.97
C LEU A 33 -0.47 -8.72 -3.48
N CYS A 34 -0.59 -9.99 -3.10
CA CYS A 34 -0.78 -10.40 -1.70
C CYS A 34 0.29 -9.87 -0.73
N CYS A 35 1.54 -9.70 -1.17
CA CYS A 35 2.61 -9.14 -0.33
C CYS A 35 2.35 -7.68 0.08
N LEU A 36 1.52 -6.93 -0.65
CA LEU A 36 1.15 -5.56 -0.28
C LEU A 36 0.29 -5.50 1.00
N ASN A 37 -0.33 -6.62 1.38
CA ASN A 37 -1.27 -6.69 2.49
C ASN A 37 -1.17 -8.02 3.27
N MET A 38 0.02 -8.33 3.79
CA MET A 38 0.23 -9.43 4.75
C MET A 38 -0.23 -10.80 4.23
N GLY A 39 -0.01 -11.05 2.93
CA GLY A 39 -0.41 -12.29 2.25
C GLY A 39 -1.88 -12.35 1.85
N SER A 40 -2.68 -11.33 2.15
CA SER A 40 -4.11 -11.24 1.79
C SER A 40 -4.32 -10.38 0.55
N TYR A 41 -5.41 -10.64 -0.16
CA TYR A 41 -5.89 -9.78 -1.23
C TYR A 41 -7.30 -9.28 -0.92
N GLU A 42 -7.45 -7.97 -0.79
CA GLU A 42 -8.75 -7.29 -0.65
C GLU A 42 -8.63 -5.89 -1.24
N PRO A 43 -9.28 -5.59 -2.39
CA PRO A 43 -9.14 -4.33 -3.10
C PRO A 43 -9.34 -3.10 -2.23
N GLY A 44 -10.29 -3.12 -1.28
CA GLY A 44 -10.56 -1.99 -0.39
C GLY A 44 -9.47 -1.70 0.65
N THR A 45 -8.47 -2.57 0.78
CA THR A 45 -7.37 -2.46 1.75
C THR A 45 -5.98 -2.67 1.14
N GLN A 46 -5.84 -3.10 -0.11
CA GLN A 46 -4.57 -3.60 -0.66
C GLN A 46 -3.44 -2.57 -0.74
N PHE A 47 -3.76 -1.29 -0.90
CA PHE A 47 -2.83 -0.25 -1.32
C PHE A 47 -2.48 0.75 -0.22
N PHE A 48 -2.88 0.50 1.03
CA PHE A 48 -2.63 1.41 2.15
C PHE A 48 -1.14 1.65 2.46
N LYS A 49 -0.26 0.75 2.01
CA LYS A 49 1.21 0.88 2.15
C LYS A 49 1.87 1.51 0.91
N MET A 50 1.12 1.73 -0.16
CA MET A 50 1.69 2.16 -1.44
C MET A 50 1.65 3.67 -1.58
N GLY A 51 2.82 4.25 -1.81
CA GLY A 51 3.00 5.58 -2.36
C GLY A 51 3.20 5.53 -3.87
N TYR A 52 3.00 6.68 -4.49
CA TYR A 52 3.23 6.90 -5.90
C TYR A 52 3.48 8.38 -6.20
N ARG A 53 4.27 8.67 -7.23
CA ARG A 53 4.53 10.02 -7.72
C ARG A 53 4.65 10.05 -9.23
N GLU A 54 4.15 11.12 -9.83
CA GLU A 54 4.24 11.35 -11.27
C GLU A 54 5.49 12.16 -11.60
N SER A 55 6.26 11.70 -12.58
CA SER A 55 7.44 12.40 -13.10
C SER A 55 7.55 12.12 -14.59
N ASN A 56 7.60 13.19 -15.41
CA ASN A 56 7.73 13.09 -16.88
C ASN A 56 6.68 12.20 -17.57
N GLY A 57 5.46 12.09 -17.00
CA GLY A 57 4.38 11.26 -17.55
C GLY A 57 4.45 9.78 -17.15
N GLU A 58 5.43 9.40 -16.34
CA GLU A 58 5.54 8.07 -15.73
C GLU A 58 5.16 8.14 -14.25
N VAL A 59 4.59 7.04 -13.75
CA VAL A 59 4.22 6.87 -12.33
C VAL A 59 5.24 5.95 -11.67
N ILE A 60 5.86 6.42 -10.59
CA ILE A 60 6.81 5.63 -9.80
C ILE A 60 6.11 5.20 -8.52
N PHE A 61 6.02 3.90 -8.29
CA PHE A 61 5.44 3.32 -7.08
C PHE A 61 6.54 2.98 -6.05
N GLU A 62 6.24 3.17 -4.77
CA GLU A 62 7.11 2.78 -3.66
C GLU A 62 6.28 2.32 -2.48
N MET A 63 6.77 1.33 -1.74
CA MET A 63 6.14 0.94 -0.47
C MET A 63 6.66 1.82 0.67
N VAL A 64 5.78 2.20 1.60
CA VAL A 64 6.16 2.86 2.85
C VAL A 64 7.17 1.98 3.59
N HIS A 65 8.29 2.57 3.99
CA HIS A 65 9.34 1.86 4.72
C HIS A 65 8.78 1.16 5.97
N PRO A 66 9.13 -0.12 6.24
CA PRO A 66 8.55 -0.91 7.33
C PRO A 66 8.63 -0.25 8.70
N THR A 67 9.77 0.38 9.02
CA THR A 67 9.95 1.13 10.28
C THR A 67 8.97 2.28 10.42
N LEU A 68 8.68 3.02 9.34
CA LEU A 68 7.71 4.12 9.39
C LEU A 68 6.30 3.56 9.61
N LEU A 69 5.93 2.52 8.85
CA LEU A 69 4.63 1.88 8.97
C LEU A 69 4.40 1.27 10.37
N TYR A 70 5.42 0.61 10.92
CA TYR A 70 5.44 0.09 12.28
C TYR A 70 5.22 1.19 13.32
N LEU A 71 5.96 2.30 13.23
CA LEU A 71 5.79 3.42 14.17
C LEU A 71 4.39 4.05 14.09
N LEU A 72 3.80 4.06 12.89
CA LEU A 72 2.49 4.66 12.65
C LEU A 72 1.31 3.78 13.08
N ARG A 73 1.41 2.46 12.94
CA ARG A 73 0.27 1.55 13.10
C ARG A 73 0.48 0.38 14.06
N GLY A 74 1.73 0.06 14.40
CA GLY A 74 2.08 -1.18 15.09
C GLY A 74 2.74 -1.01 16.45
N TYR A 75 3.41 0.12 16.68
CA TYR A 75 4.20 0.33 17.89
C TYR A 75 3.31 0.37 19.13
N THR A 76 3.58 -0.54 20.07
CA THR A 76 3.00 -0.53 21.41
C THR A 76 4.07 -0.14 22.42
N PRO A 77 3.92 0.95 23.19
CA PRO A 77 4.91 1.42 24.15
C PRO A 77 4.84 0.63 25.46
N SER A 78 5.16 -0.67 25.41
CA SER A 78 5.21 -1.54 26.57
C SER A 78 6.48 -2.38 26.58
N LEU A 79 7.13 -2.46 27.74
CA LEU A 79 8.32 -3.30 27.95
C LEU A 79 8.00 -4.79 27.89
N THR A 80 6.74 -5.18 28.07
CA THR A 80 6.30 -6.58 27.95
C THR A 80 5.88 -6.96 26.53
N PHE A 81 5.83 -5.99 25.62
CA PHE A 81 5.34 -6.18 24.25
C PHE A 81 6.47 -6.15 23.22
N THR A 82 7.73 -6.19 23.66
CA THR A 82 8.93 -6.10 22.82
C THR A 82 9.02 -7.22 21.78
N GLU A 83 8.63 -8.44 22.15
CA GLU A 83 8.60 -9.58 21.22
C GLU A 83 7.55 -9.38 20.12
N SER A 84 6.31 -9.06 20.47
CA SER A 84 5.24 -8.81 19.49
C SER A 84 5.53 -7.60 18.59
N ASN A 85 6.14 -6.55 19.16
CA ASN A 85 6.65 -5.40 18.42
C ASN A 85 7.71 -5.81 17.37
N THR A 86 8.65 -6.67 17.77
CA THR A 86 9.70 -7.19 16.89
C THR A 86 9.10 -8.06 15.80
N GLU A 87 8.22 -9.00 16.15
CA GLU A 87 7.56 -9.90 15.20
C GLU A 87 6.76 -9.13 14.14
N LEU A 88 6.03 -8.09 14.54
CA LEU A 88 5.31 -7.26 13.57
C LEU A 88 6.26 -6.56 12.60
N LEU A 89 7.35 -5.95 13.10
CA LEU A 89 8.29 -5.24 12.23
C LEU A 89 9.07 -6.21 11.33
N THR A 90 9.72 -7.21 11.91
CA THR A 90 10.66 -8.08 11.18
C THR A 90 9.99 -9.27 10.52
N GLY A 91 9.00 -9.88 11.18
CA GLY A 91 8.33 -11.09 10.70
C GLY A 91 7.25 -10.81 9.66
N VAL A 92 6.63 -9.62 9.70
CA VAL A 92 5.53 -9.24 8.80
C VAL A 92 5.90 -8.10 7.89
N LEU A 93 6.19 -6.90 8.43
CA LEU A 93 6.32 -5.69 7.60
C LEU A 93 7.58 -5.70 6.72
N ASN A 94 8.72 -6.17 7.24
CA ASN A 94 9.93 -6.34 6.43
C ASN A 94 9.73 -7.38 5.33
N ARG A 95 9.04 -8.48 5.62
CA ARG A 95 8.76 -9.52 4.61
C ARG A 95 7.92 -8.96 3.46
N ASP A 96 6.81 -8.30 3.76
CA ASP A 96 5.95 -7.67 2.76
C ASP A 96 6.73 -6.68 1.87
N TYR A 97 7.65 -5.92 2.48
CA TYR A 97 8.51 -4.97 1.78
C TYR A 97 9.53 -5.68 0.90
N ASP A 98 10.25 -6.67 1.42
CA ASP A 98 11.25 -7.43 0.66
C ASP A 98 10.60 -8.18 -0.51
N ASP A 99 9.44 -8.81 -0.30
CA ASP A 99 8.68 -9.50 -1.35
C ASP A 99 8.22 -8.53 -2.44
N TYR A 100 7.75 -7.33 -2.06
CA TYR A 100 7.44 -6.29 -3.04
C TYR A 100 8.66 -5.88 -3.87
N TYR A 101 9.82 -5.67 -3.25
CA TYR A 101 11.02 -5.25 -3.98
C TYR A 101 11.66 -6.38 -4.81
N ASN A 102 11.45 -7.65 -4.44
CA ASN A 102 11.89 -8.81 -5.20
C ASN A 102 11.13 -8.95 -6.53
N ASP A 103 9.82 -8.69 -6.54
CA ASP A 103 8.95 -8.80 -7.73
C ASP A 103 8.45 -7.43 -8.24
N LYS A 104 9.18 -6.36 -7.91
CA LYS A 104 8.74 -4.96 -8.08
C LYS A 104 8.29 -4.63 -9.50
N GLU A 105 9.05 -5.06 -10.50
CA GLU A 105 8.76 -4.73 -11.90
C GLU A 105 7.37 -5.25 -12.33
N GLU A 106 7.05 -6.49 -11.96
CA GLU A 106 5.78 -7.11 -12.30
C GLU A 106 4.62 -6.50 -11.50
N ILE A 107 4.83 -6.27 -10.21
CA ILE A 107 3.84 -5.63 -9.34
C ILE A 107 3.54 -4.21 -9.82
N ASP A 108 4.57 -3.43 -10.14
CA ASP A 108 4.41 -2.04 -10.61
C ASP A 108 3.66 -1.99 -11.94
N CYS A 109 3.85 -2.96 -12.84
CA CYS A 109 3.05 -3.07 -14.07
C CYS A 109 1.55 -3.26 -13.77
N ILE A 110 1.21 -4.02 -12.73
CA ILE A 110 -0.17 -4.22 -12.29
C ILE A 110 -0.70 -2.93 -11.64
N LEU A 111 0.09 -2.30 -10.77
CA LEU A 111 -0.26 -1.05 -10.09
C LEU A 111 -0.49 0.10 -11.07
N ASP A 112 0.31 0.22 -12.13
CA ASP A 112 0.15 1.23 -13.18
C ASP A 112 -1.19 1.09 -13.91
N ARG A 113 -1.60 -0.15 -14.25
CA ARG A 113 -2.91 -0.42 -14.85
C ARG A 113 -4.06 -0.06 -13.91
N ILE A 114 -3.93 -0.41 -12.63
CA ILE A 114 -4.92 -0.05 -11.61
C ILE A 114 -5.01 1.47 -11.49
N TYR A 115 -3.89 2.15 -11.30
CA TYR A 115 -3.80 3.61 -11.16
C TYR A 115 -4.48 4.35 -12.33
N LYS A 116 -4.13 3.97 -13.58
CA LYS A 116 -4.69 4.58 -14.80
C LYS A 116 -6.19 4.34 -14.96
N SER A 117 -6.68 3.17 -14.57
CA SER A 117 -8.11 2.82 -14.66
C SER A 117 -8.96 3.39 -13.52
N HIS A 118 -8.34 3.97 -12.48
CA HIS A 118 -9.01 4.54 -11.31
C HIS A 118 -8.70 6.04 -11.15
N ASN A 119 -8.68 6.80 -12.24
CA ASN A 119 -8.50 8.25 -12.25
C ASN A 119 -7.20 8.75 -11.62
N GLY A 120 -6.11 7.98 -11.75
CA GLY A 120 -4.81 8.37 -11.21
C GLY A 120 -4.76 8.31 -9.69
N THR A 121 -5.32 7.26 -9.09
CA THR A 121 -5.20 7.00 -7.66
C THR A 121 -5.24 5.50 -7.34
N LEU A 122 -4.62 5.13 -6.22
CA LEU A 122 -4.80 3.83 -5.56
C LEU A 122 -5.72 3.91 -4.33
N PHE A 123 -6.35 5.07 -4.07
CA PHE A 123 -7.36 5.23 -3.03
C PHE A 123 -8.69 4.62 -3.48
N ILE A 124 -8.69 3.29 -3.54
CA ILE A 124 -9.77 2.48 -4.08
C ILE A 124 -10.69 2.02 -2.94
N GLY A 125 -12.00 2.04 -3.20
CA GLY A 125 -13.02 1.43 -2.37
C GLY A 125 -13.55 0.13 -3.00
N SER A 126 -14.09 -0.75 -2.19
CA SER A 126 -14.80 -1.98 -2.60
C SER A 126 -16.07 -2.11 -1.77
N GLY A 127 -17.21 -1.78 -2.36
CA GLY A 127 -18.51 -1.76 -1.69
C GLY A 127 -18.55 -0.79 -0.52
N THR A 128 -18.55 -1.31 0.71
CA THR A 128 -18.55 -0.49 1.94
C THR A 128 -17.17 -0.26 2.54
N ILE A 129 -16.13 -0.89 1.97
CA ILE A 129 -14.76 -0.87 2.49
C ILE A 129 -13.95 0.14 1.70
N SER A 130 -13.41 1.15 2.39
CA SER A 130 -12.41 2.07 1.83
C SER A 130 -11.36 2.36 2.87
N ARG A 131 -10.22 1.66 2.79
CA ARG A 131 -9.12 1.71 3.76
C ARG A 131 -7.74 1.79 3.10
N ASN A 132 -7.69 2.20 1.83
CA ASN A 132 -6.46 2.40 1.05
C ASN A 132 -5.76 3.75 1.31
N MET A 133 -6.22 4.52 2.29
CA MET A 133 -5.52 5.70 2.79
C MET A 133 -4.24 5.30 3.52
N LEU A 134 -3.20 6.15 3.42
CA LEU A 134 -1.89 5.87 4.03
C LEU A 134 -1.95 5.83 5.58
N LEU A 135 -2.85 6.62 6.18
CA LEU A 135 -3.04 6.78 7.63
C LEU A 135 -4.51 6.96 7.96
#